data_AF-A0A1A8PU08-F1
#
_entry.id   AF-A0A1A8PU08-F1
#
_cell.length_a   1.000
_cell.length_b   1.000
_cell.length_c   1.000
_cell.angle_alpha   90.00
_cell.angle_beta   90.00
_cell.angle_gamma   90.00
#
_symmetry.space_group_name_H-M   'P 1'
#
loop_
_entity.id
_entity.type
_entity.pdbx_description
1 polymer ?
#
loop_
_entity_poly.entity_id
_entity_poly.type
_entity_poly.pdbx_seq_one_letter_code
_entity_poly.pdbx_strand_id
1 'polypeptide(L)'
;MILRRSAVVAAFLLLCCLVKVSVGTGQFELQILSMHNVNGELLSGGCCDGTRTAADRKCTRDECDTFFKVCLKEYQSRVSAAGPCSFGVGSTPVLGGNTFAFRSSVRNDKSRIVLPFSFAWPRSYTLIVEAWDFNNETSGADGRLIEKASHSGMINPSP
;
A
#
# COMPACT_ATOMS: atom_id res chain seq x y z
N MET A 1 13.02 -40.14 -41.95
CA MET A 1 13.43 -39.17 -40.90
C MET A 1 12.44 -38.02 -40.68
N ILE A 2 11.73 -37.55 -41.72
CA ILE A 2 10.79 -36.42 -41.65
C ILE A 2 9.55 -36.72 -40.76
N LEU A 3 8.97 -37.92 -40.85
CA LEU A 3 7.78 -38.32 -40.09
C LEU A 3 7.98 -38.35 -38.56
N ARG A 4 9.19 -38.74 -38.10
CA ARG A 4 9.56 -38.73 -36.68
C ARG A 4 9.67 -37.31 -36.12
N ARG A 5 10.13 -36.35 -36.94
CA ARG A 5 10.23 -34.93 -36.52
C ARG A 5 8.86 -34.30 -36.36
N SER A 6 7.93 -34.59 -37.28
CA SER A 6 6.54 -34.10 -37.20
C SER A 6 5.78 -34.63 -35.99
N ALA A 7 5.98 -35.91 -35.64
CA ALA A 7 5.35 -36.51 -34.46
C ALA A 7 5.86 -35.90 -33.14
N VAL A 8 7.16 -35.59 -33.04
CA VAL A 8 7.75 -34.95 -31.86
C VAL A 8 7.25 -33.51 -31.71
N VAL A 9 7.15 -32.76 -32.80
CA VAL A 9 6.59 -31.39 -32.78
C VAL A 9 5.12 -31.41 -32.38
N ALA A 10 4.32 -32.34 -32.93
CA ALA A 10 2.92 -32.50 -32.56
C ALA A 10 2.75 -32.90 -31.08
N ALA A 11 3.58 -33.82 -30.57
CA ALA A 11 3.57 -34.20 -29.16
C ALA A 11 3.97 -33.05 -28.23
N PHE A 12 4.95 -32.23 -28.62
CA PHE A 12 5.37 -31.06 -27.85
C PHE A 12 4.30 -29.98 -27.82
N LEU A 13 3.65 -29.70 -28.95
CA LEU A 13 2.49 -28.78 -29.02
C LEU A 13 1.31 -29.28 -28.17
N LEU A 14 0.99 -30.57 -28.23
CA LEU A 14 -0.01 -31.20 -27.35
C LEU A 14 0.35 -31.04 -25.87
N LEU A 15 1.63 -31.25 -25.51
CA LEU A 15 2.10 -31.09 -24.13
C LEU A 15 1.96 -29.63 -23.68
N CYS A 16 2.32 -28.66 -24.51
CA CYS A 16 2.15 -27.22 -24.23
C CYS A 16 0.66 -26.84 -24.07
N CYS A 17 -0.24 -27.39 -24.88
CA CYS A 17 -1.68 -27.17 -24.74
C CYS A 17 -2.26 -27.82 -23.48
N LEU A 18 -1.61 -28.85 -22.93
CA LEU A 18 -2.01 -29.51 -21.69
C LEU A 18 -1.46 -28.80 -20.44
N VAL A 19 -0.53 -27.85 -20.57
CA VAL A 19 -0.06 -27.03 -19.45
C VAL A 19 -1.16 -26.05 -19.06
N LYS A 20 -1.96 -26.41 -18.06
CA LYS A 20 -2.85 -25.45 -17.39
C LYS A 20 -2.00 -24.50 -16.56
N VAL A 21 -1.95 -23.22 -16.94
CA VAL A 21 -1.46 -22.17 -16.05
C VAL A 21 -2.48 -22.01 -14.93
N SER A 22 -2.09 -22.28 -13.69
CA SER A 22 -2.92 -21.97 -12.54
C SER A 22 -2.99 -20.46 -12.38
N VAL A 23 -4.15 -19.87 -12.65
CA VAL A 23 -4.42 -18.46 -12.32
C VAL A 23 -4.71 -18.41 -10.83
N GLY A 24 -3.75 -17.94 -10.04
CA GLY A 24 -3.99 -17.59 -8.65
C GLY A 24 -4.71 -16.25 -8.61
N THR A 25 -5.89 -16.19 -8.03
CA THR A 25 -6.55 -14.91 -7.72
C THR A 25 -6.63 -14.76 -6.21
N GLY A 26 -6.61 -13.52 -5.74
CA GLY A 26 -6.75 -13.23 -4.32
C GLY A 26 -6.76 -11.76 -4.05
N GLN A 27 -6.81 -11.42 -2.76
CA GLN A 27 -6.80 -10.06 -2.27
C GLN A 27 -5.77 -9.95 -1.15
N PHE A 28 -4.94 -8.91 -1.21
CA PHE A 28 -4.18 -8.47 -0.06
C PHE A 28 -4.96 -7.32 0.60
N GLU A 29 -5.20 -7.46 1.90
CA GLU A 29 -6.01 -6.50 2.65
C GLU A 29 -5.19 -5.80 3.72
N LEU A 30 -5.40 -4.50 3.86
CA LEU A 30 -4.78 -3.69 4.90
C LEU A 30 -5.87 -2.88 5.60
N GLN A 31 -5.85 -2.92 6.93
CA GLN A 31 -6.82 -2.22 7.78
C GLN A 31 -6.07 -1.20 8.64
N ILE A 32 -6.45 0.08 8.53
CA ILE A 32 -5.95 1.12 9.44
C ILE A 32 -6.67 0.97 10.78
N LEU A 33 -5.91 0.93 11.87
CA LEU A 33 -6.45 0.75 13.23
C LEU A 33 -6.48 2.07 14.01
N SER A 34 -5.38 2.80 13.99
CA SER A 34 -5.23 4.06 14.72
C SER A 34 -4.11 4.92 14.12
N MET A 35 -4.18 6.21 14.39
CA MET A 35 -3.13 7.19 14.12
C MET A 35 -2.90 8.03 15.37
N HIS A 36 -1.65 8.44 15.60
CA HIS A 36 -1.28 9.24 16.76
C HIS A 36 -0.18 10.25 16.40
N ASN A 37 -0.59 11.46 16.02
CA ASN A 37 0.26 12.61 15.71
C ASN A 37 -0.13 13.80 16.58
N VAL A 38 0.14 13.72 17.90
CA VAL A 38 -0.27 14.73 18.89
C VAL A 38 0.25 16.13 18.57
N ASN A 39 1.40 16.22 17.91
CA ASN A 39 2.02 17.49 17.55
C ASN A 39 1.46 18.09 16.25
N GLY A 40 0.73 17.33 15.44
CA GLY A 40 0.27 17.77 14.12
C GLY A 40 1.42 18.09 13.17
N GLU A 41 2.50 17.30 13.23
CA GLU A 41 3.73 17.54 12.48
C GLU A 41 3.85 16.62 11.26
N LEU A 42 4.52 17.12 10.24
CA LEU A 42 4.91 16.40 9.03
C LEU A 42 6.26 15.72 9.23
N LEU A 43 6.61 14.76 8.37
CA LEU A 43 7.93 14.10 8.37
C LEU A 43 9.07 15.12 8.15
N SER A 44 8.80 16.22 7.44
CA SER A 44 9.75 17.32 7.24
C SER A 44 10.03 18.13 8.51
N GLY A 45 9.30 17.87 9.60
CA GLY A 45 9.30 18.69 10.80
C GLY A 45 8.48 19.97 10.65
N GLY A 46 7.75 20.17 9.56
CA GLY A 46 6.74 21.25 9.43
C GLY A 46 5.46 20.92 10.19
N CYS A 47 4.56 21.88 10.30
CA CYS A 47 3.18 21.61 10.73
C CYS A 47 2.36 21.11 9.55
N CYS A 48 1.35 20.27 9.80
CA CYS A 48 0.34 19.96 8.79
C CYS A 48 -0.27 21.26 8.29
N ASP A 49 -0.96 22.01 9.15
CA ASP A 49 -1.52 23.30 8.77
C ASP A 49 -0.95 24.49 9.54
N GLY A 50 -0.98 25.65 8.88
CA GLY A 50 -0.54 26.90 9.45
C GLY A 50 0.96 26.99 9.73
N THR A 51 1.31 27.80 10.74
CA THR A 51 2.70 28.06 11.15
C THR A 51 2.87 27.76 12.62
N ARG A 52 4.11 27.54 13.07
CA ARG A 52 4.38 27.35 14.50
C ARG A 52 4.06 28.62 15.27
N THR A 53 3.38 28.46 16.41
CA THR A 53 3.18 29.54 17.37
C THR A 53 4.52 30.02 17.93
N ALA A 54 4.76 31.34 17.92
CA ALA A 54 6.04 31.92 18.35
C ALA A 54 6.35 31.70 19.84
N ALA A 55 5.31 31.56 20.68
CA ALA A 55 5.45 31.36 22.13
C ALA A 55 5.91 29.94 22.49
N ASP A 56 5.24 28.92 21.95
CA ASP A 56 5.43 27.52 22.40
C ASP A 56 6.08 26.62 21.34
N ARG A 57 6.35 27.14 20.13
CA ARG A 57 6.84 26.38 18.96
C ARG A 57 5.97 25.17 18.58
N LYS A 58 4.72 25.14 19.05
CA LYS A 58 3.74 24.11 18.70
C LYS A 58 3.00 24.50 17.43
N CYS A 59 2.61 23.50 16.66
CA CYS A 59 1.71 23.70 15.54
C CYS A 59 0.38 24.31 16.01
N THR A 60 -0.17 25.20 15.19
CA THR A 60 -1.48 25.81 15.43
C THR A 60 -2.55 24.74 15.53
N ARG A 61 -3.70 25.11 16.11
CA ARG A 61 -4.74 24.17 16.53
C ARG A 61 -5.47 23.44 15.39
N ASP A 62 -5.21 23.79 14.14
CA ASP A 62 -5.79 23.11 12.99
C ASP A 62 -5.16 21.72 12.85
N GLU A 63 -6.00 20.70 12.70
CA GLU A 63 -5.59 19.29 12.68
C GLU A 63 -5.28 18.84 11.25
N CYS A 64 -4.34 17.91 11.09
CA CYS A 64 -4.03 17.31 9.79
C CYS A 64 -5.25 16.58 9.21
N ASP A 65 -5.47 16.69 7.91
CA ASP A 65 -6.45 15.87 7.19
C ASP A 65 -5.81 14.53 6.78
N THR A 66 -5.77 13.57 7.71
CA THR A 66 -4.95 12.37 7.56
C THR A 66 -5.59 11.30 6.67
N PHE A 67 -4.91 10.91 5.61
CA PHE A 67 -5.22 9.75 4.77
C PHE A 67 -3.98 8.86 4.55
N PHE A 68 -4.17 7.65 4.02
CA PHE A 68 -3.09 6.68 3.85
C PHE A 68 -2.89 6.30 2.39
N LYS A 69 -1.63 6.16 1.99
CA LYS A 69 -1.22 5.54 0.73
C LYS A 69 -0.48 4.24 1.03
N VAL A 70 -0.72 3.23 0.21
CA VAL A 70 -0.11 1.91 0.33
C VAL A 70 0.54 1.53 -0.99
N CYS A 71 1.74 0.99 -0.89
CA CYS A 71 2.49 0.40 -1.99
C CYS A 71 2.88 -1.02 -1.59
N LEU A 72 2.40 -2.00 -2.36
CA LEU A 72 2.77 -3.41 -2.20
C LEU A 72 3.63 -3.83 -3.39
N LYS A 73 4.76 -4.47 -3.11
CA LYS A 73 5.71 -4.91 -4.13
C LYS A 73 6.47 -6.17 -3.75
N GLU A 74 7.30 -6.61 -4.68
CA GLU A 74 8.18 -7.76 -4.48
C GLU A 74 9.09 -7.57 -3.26
N TYR A 75 9.44 -8.69 -2.63
CA TYR A 75 10.35 -8.69 -1.50
C TYR A 75 11.70 -8.07 -1.89
N GLN A 76 12.13 -7.06 -1.13
CA GLN A 76 13.45 -6.46 -1.25
C GLN A 76 14.25 -6.71 0.03
N SER A 77 15.46 -7.27 -0.12
CA SER A 77 16.38 -7.49 1.02
C SER A 77 16.83 -6.16 1.65
N ARG A 78 16.90 -5.10 0.84
CA ARG A 78 17.05 -3.71 1.27
C ARG A 78 15.88 -2.93 0.73
N VAL A 79 14.96 -2.54 1.60
CA VAL A 79 13.74 -1.84 1.19
C VAL A 79 14.10 -0.48 0.60
N SER A 80 13.85 -0.32 -0.70
CA SER A 80 13.91 0.99 -1.35
C SER A 80 12.55 1.65 -1.30
N ALA A 81 12.50 2.94 -0.98
CA ALA A 81 11.30 3.76 -1.19
C ALA A 81 11.01 3.98 -2.69
N ALA A 82 12.02 3.79 -3.55
CA ALA A 82 11.90 3.93 -4.99
C ALA A 82 11.47 2.63 -5.68
N GLY A 83 11.02 2.76 -6.91
CA GLY A 83 10.57 1.66 -7.76
C GLY A 83 9.06 1.47 -7.79
N PRO A 84 8.55 0.67 -8.74
CA PRO A 84 7.12 0.46 -8.92
C PRO A 84 6.52 -0.41 -7.80
N CYS A 85 5.25 -0.17 -7.51
CA CYS A 85 4.46 -1.02 -6.60
C CYS A 85 3.89 -2.21 -7.39
N SER A 86 4.74 -3.20 -7.65
CA SER A 86 4.49 -4.30 -8.59
C SER A 86 3.27 -5.16 -8.25
N PHE A 87 2.86 -5.23 -6.98
CA PHE A 87 1.69 -5.99 -6.54
C PHE A 87 0.45 -5.11 -6.33
N GLY A 88 0.60 -3.78 -6.41
CA GLY A 88 -0.53 -2.84 -6.39
C GLY A 88 -0.29 -1.62 -5.50
N VAL A 89 -1.12 -0.61 -5.75
CA VAL A 89 -1.23 0.60 -4.93
C VAL A 89 -2.67 0.80 -4.49
N GLY A 90 -2.85 1.45 -3.34
CA GLY A 90 -4.16 1.85 -2.86
C GLY A 90 -4.07 3.05 -1.93
N SER A 91 -5.19 3.72 -1.72
CA SER A 91 -5.28 4.83 -0.77
C SER A 91 -6.63 4.85 -0.08
N THR A 92 -6.67 5.40 1.13
CA THR A 92 -7.92 5.72 1.81
C THR A 92 -8.38 7.13 1.45
N PRO A 93 -9.67 7.46 1.61
CA PRO A 93 -10.07 8.85 1.85
C PRO A 93 -9.45 9.36 3.17
N VAL A 94 -9.63 10.65 3.46
CA VAL A 94 -9.32 11.22 4.78
C VAL A 94 -10.10 10.45 5.85
N LEU A 95 -9.36 9.92 6.84
CA LEU A 95 -9.90 9.08 7.91
C LEU A 95 -10.12 9.85 9.22
N GLY A 96 -9.40 10.95 9.42
CA GLY A 96 -9.52 11.79 10.61
C GLY A 96 -8.37 12.78 10.77
N GLY A 97 -8.38 13.46 11.91
CA GLY A 97 -7.41 14.46 12.32
C GLY A 97 -6.03 13.90 12.71
N ASN A 98 -5.35 14.66 13.57
CA ASN A 98 -4.05 14.32 14.19
C ASN A 98 -4.02 12.94 14.86
N THR A 99 -5.07 12.58 15.60
CA THR A 99 -5.10 11.35 16.39
C THR A 99 -6.49 10.74 16.35
N PHE A 100 -6.58 9.45 15.98
CA PHE A 100 -7.83 8.72 15.97
C PHE A 100 -7.59 7.23 16.23
N ALA A 101 -8.63 6.53 16.67
CA ALA A 101 -8.62 5.08 16.83
C ALA A 101 -10.00 4.51 16.49
N PHE A 102 -10.03 3.46 15.67
CA PHE A 102 -11.27 2.75 15.34
C PHE A 102 -11.56 1.72 16.45
N ARG A 103 -12.58 1.99 17.29
CA ARG A 103 -12.91 1.19 18.49
C ARG A 103 -13.52 -0.19 18.20
N SER A 104 -13.82 -0.50 16.93
CA SER A 104 -14.33 -1.81 16.54
C SER A 104 -13.85 -2.13 15.13
N SER A 105 -13.50 -3.40 14.89
CA SER A 105 -13.28 -3.97 13.57
C SER A 105 -14.57 -4.09 12.76
N VAL A 106 -15.69 -3.49 13.20
CA VAL A 106 -16.83 -3.20 12.34
C VAL A 106 -16.26 -2.54 11.10
N ARG A 107 -16.32 -3.26 9.98
CA ARG A 107 -15.80 -2.89 8.67
C ARG A 107 -16.13 -1.43 8.39
N ASN A 108 -15.21 -0.53 8.75
CA ASN A 108 -15.24 0.80 8.23
C ASN A 108 -14.57 0.69 6.87
N ASP A 109 -15.37 0.43 5.84
CA ASP A 109 -14.90 0.18 4.49
C ASP A 109 -13.98 1.30 3.97
N LYS A 110 -14.08 2.51 4.54
CA LYS A 110 -13.18 3.63 4.24
C LYS A 110 -11.75 3.44 4.72
N SER A 111 -11.56 2.74 5.84
CA SER A 111 -10.26 2.51 6.49
C SER A 111 -9.56 1.23 6.04
N ARG A 112 -10.20 0.46 5.16
CA ARG A 112 -9.67 -0.77 4.56
C ARG A 112 -9.20 -0.49 3.14
N ILE A 113 -8.01 -0.97 2.82
CA ILE A 113 -7.46 -0.98 1.45
C ILE A 113 -7.44 -2.43 0.99
N VAL A 114 -7.99 -2.67 -0.20
CA VAL A 114 -8.02 -4.00 -0.83
C VAL A 114 -7.23 -3.93 -2.13
N LEU A 115 -6.19 -4.75 -2.24
CA LEU A 115 -5.35 -4.87 -3.43
C LEU A 115 -5.63 -6.23 -4.08
N PRO A 116 -6.48 -6.29 -5.11
CA PRO A 116 -6.74 -7.53 -5.83
C PRO A 116 -5.54 -7.92 -6.69
N PHE A 117 -5.28 -9.21 -6.80
CA PHE A 117 -4.25 -9.77 -7.68
C PHE A 117 -4.76 -10.97 -8.47
N SER A 118 -4.15 -11.19 -9.63
CA SER A 118 -4.43 -12.30 -10.55
C SER A 118 -3.20 -13.15 -10.87
N PHE A 119 -2.15 -13.04 -10.04
CA PHE A 119 -0.93 -13.84 -10.10
C PHE A 119 -0.83 -14.82 -8.92
N ALA A 120 0.02 -15.84 -9.07
CA ALA A 120 0.34 -16.74 -7.96
C ALA A 120 1.03 -15.97 -6.82
N TRP A 121 0.39 -15.94 -5.64
CA TRP A 121 0.90 -15.18 -4.50
C TRP A 121 2.29 -15.70 -4.06
N PRO A 122 3.35 -14.86 -4.12
CA PRO A 122 4.72 -15.33 -3.88
C PRO A 122 5.05 -15.56 -2.40
N ARG A 123 4.10 -15.33 -1.48
CA ARG A 123 4.25 -15.33 -0.01
C ARG A 123 5.10 -14.20 0.52
N SER A 124 6.28 -13.97 -0.06
CA SER A 124 7.20 -12.90 0.30
C SER A 124 6.78 -11.57 -0.31
N TYR A 125 6.79 -10.49 0.46
CA TYR A 125 6.37 -9.17 0.02
C TYR A 125 7.16 -8.06 0.73
N THR A 126 7.12 -6.87 0.14
CA THR A 126 7.47 -5.61 0.79
C THR A 126 6.24 -4.70 0.76
N LEU A 127 5.82 -4.24 1.93
CA LEU A 127 4.71 -3.32 2.14
C LEU A 127 5.27 -1.98 2.61
N ILE A 128 4.83 -0.90 1.96
CA ILE A 128 5.11 0.47 2.37
C ILE A 128 3.76 1.14 2.64
N VAL A 129 3.65 1.75 3.81
CA VAL A 129 2.45 2.48 4.25
C VAL A 129 2.87 3.89 4.61
N GLU A 130 2.18 4.87 4.06
CA GLU A 130 2.48 6.28 4.25
C GLU A 130 1.23 6.99 4.76
N ALA A 131 1.39 7.76 5.83
CA ALA A 131 0.38 8.70 6.32
C ALA A 131 0.63 10.06 5.67
N TRP A 132 -0.41 10.64 5.10
CA TRP A 132 -0.37 11.90 4.36
C TRP A 132 -1.42 12.86 4.91
N ASP A 133 -1.07 14.14 4.93
CA ASP A 133 -1.96 15.26 5.19
C ASP A 133 -2.52 15.77 3.86
N PHE A 134 -3.84 15.85 3.74
CA PHE A 134 -4.53 16.35 2.56
C PHE A 134 -4.62 17.88 2.58
N ASN A 135 -4.20 18.55 1.51
CA ASN A 135 -4.26 20.00 1.40
C ASN A 135 -5.04 20.42 0.15
N ASN A 136 -6.09 21.21 0.34
CA ASN A 136 -6.95 21.67 -0.75
C ASN A 136 -6.37 22.88 -1.53
N GLU A 137 -5.33 23.53 -0.99
CA GLU A 137 -4.80 24.80 -1.54
C GLU A 137 -3.67 24.63 -2.57
N THR A 138 -3.01 23.47 -2.62
CA THR A 138 -2.04 23.18 -3.67
C THR A 138 -2.76 22.56 -4.86
N SER A 139 -2.60 23.16 -6.03
CA SER A 139 -3.24 22.78 -7.30
C SER A 139 -2.71 21.45 -7.90
N GLY A 140 -2.44 20.46 -7.06
CA GLY A 140 -1.94 19.14 -7.42
C GLY A 140 -2.29 18.15 -6.31
N ALA A 141 -2.51 16.88 -6.68
CA ALA A 141 -2.83 15.77 -5.77
C ALA A 141 -1.67 15.38 -4.81
N ASP A 142 -0.85 16.34 -4.40
CA ASP A 142 0.28 16.19 -3.51
C ASP A 142 -0.08 16.69 -2.13
N GLY A 143 -0.68 15.77 -1.35
CA GLY A 143 -0.69 15.90 0.10
C GLY A 143 0.74 15.99 0.65
N ARG A 144 0.88 16.23 1.95
CA ARG A 144 2.19 16.33 2.62
C ARG A 144 2.46 15.09 3.48
N LEU A 145 3.66 14.54 3.41
CA LEU A 145 3.99 13.30 4.12
C LEU A 145 4.08 13.55 5.63
N ILE A 146 3.25 12.84 6.40
CA ILE A 146 3.27 12.82 7.86
C ILE A 146 4.28 11.80 8.36
N GLU A 147 4.17 10.55 7.89
CA GLU A 147 5.01 9.44 8.36
C GLU A 147 5.08 8.33 7.32
N LYS A 148 6.17 7.56 7.34
CA LYS A 148 6.39 6.43 6.43
C LYS A 148 6.88 5.19 7.16
N ALA A 149 6.13 4.10 7.03
CA ALA A 149 6.51 2.79 7.51
C ALA A 149 6.81 1.84 6.35
N SER A 150 7.78 0.94 6.54
CA SER A 150 8.05 -0.13 5.59
C SER A 150 8.29 -1.45 6.31
N HIS A 151 7.79 -2.54 5.71
CA HIS A 151 7.90 -3.87 6.25
C HIS A 151 8.11 -4.87 5.13
N SER A 152 9.07 -5.80 5.29
CA SER A 152 9.24 -6.94 4.39
C SER A 152 9.10 -8.22 5.18
N GLY A 153 8.33 -9.16 4.63
CA GLY A 153 7.97 -10.37 5.35
C GLY A 153 7.39 -11.44 4.44
N MET A 154 6.84 -12.48 5.06
CA MET A 154 6.15 -13.57 4.40
C MET A 154 4.77 -13.73 5.01
N ILE A 155 3.74 -13.86 4.17
CA ILE A 155 2.37 -14.12 4.60
C ILE A 155 1.74 -15.18 3.69
N ASN A 156 1.06 -16.15 4.30
CA ASN A 156 0.29 -17.15 3.57
C ASN A 156 -1.17 -16.69 3.47
N PRO A 157 -1.90 -17.10 2.41
CA PRO A 157 -3.36 -16.97 2.42
C PRO A 157 -3.93 -17.66 3.66
N SER A 158 -4.81 -16.97 4.39
CA SER A 158 -5.59 -17.52 5.50
C SER A 158 -7.08 -17.37 5.17
N PRO A 159 -7.91 -18.42 5.38
CA PRO A 159 -9.36 -18.31 5.36
C PRO A 159 -9.90 -17.39 6.45
#